data_AF-A0BIR4-F1
#
_entry.id   AF-A0BIR4-F1
#
_cell.length_a   1.000
_cell.length_b   1.000
_cell.length_c   1.000
_cell.angle_alpha   90.00
_cell.angle_beta   90.00
_cell.angle_gamma   90.00
#
_symmetry.space_group_name_H-M   'P 1'
#
loop_
_entity.id
_entity.type
_entity.pdbx_description
1 polymer ?
#
loop_
_entity_poly.entity_id
_entity_poly.type
_entity_poly.pdbx_seq_one_letter_code
_entity_poly.pdbx_strand_id
1 'polypeptide(L)'
;MLDNPFLTIVGAFVGSSGAILSQIMCNFMNRNLTIIQDTKVEGIHTEINIEYAVEMMVNSKSIIILPGYGLAQYPVADMCKTLIDQGIKVRFGIHPVPGRMPGQLNVLLAEAGIPYDIVFQMEEIQ
;
A
#
# COMPACT_ATOMS: atom_id res chain seq x y z
N MET A 1 -18.55 3.53 38.52
CA MET A 1 -18.08 2.52 37.55
C MET A 1 -18.93 1.28 37.75
N LEU A 2 -19.41 0.65 36.67
CA LEU A 2 -20.08 -0.65 36.74
C LEU A 2 -18.98 -1.65 37.15
N ASP A 3 -19.08 -2.22 38.35
CA ASP A 3 -18.11 -3.18 38.92
C ASP A 3 -18.15 -4.52 38.17
N ASN A 4 -17.81 -4.47 36.87
CA ASN A 4 -17.94 -5.57 35.94
C ASN A 4 -16.56 -5.89 35.35
N PRO A 5 -15.94 -7.01 35.75
CA PRO A 5 -14.61 -7.39 35.27
C PRO A 5 -14.57 -7.66 33.76
N PHE A 6 -15.69 -8.06 33.14
CA PHE A 6 -15.76 -8.26 31.69
C PHE A 6 -15.51 -6.96 30.93
N LEU A 7 -16.12 -5.85 31.38
CA LEU A 7 -15.95 -4.56 30.73
C LEU A 7 -14.52 -4.04 30.86
N THR A 8 -13.88 -4.29 32.01
CA THR A 8 -12.47 -3.94 32.23
C THR A 8 -11.55 -4.75 31.32
N ILE A 9 -11.76 -6.06 31.16
CA ILE A 9 -10.95 -6.92 30.29
C ILE A 9 -11.10 -6.51 28.83
N VAL A 10 -12.33 -6.34 28.35
CA VAL A 10 -12.59 -5.92 26.95
C VAL A 10 -12.03 -4.54 26.69
N GLY A 11 -12.20 -3.59 27.62
CA GLY A 11 -11.65 -2.24 27.52
C GLY A 11 -10.13 -2.22 27.43
N ALA A 12 -9.45 -2.99 28.29
CA ALA A 12 -7.99 -3.13 28.24
C ALA A 12 -7.50 -3.76 26.94
N PHE A 13 -8.20 -4.78 26.43
CA PHE A 13 -7.84 -5.45 25.18
C PHE A 13 -7.95 -4.52 23.97
N VAL A 14 -9.10 -3.86 23.80
CA VAL A 14 -9.32 -2.90 22.70
C VAL A 14 -8.34 -1.73 22.79
N GLY A 15 -8.10 -1.21 24.00
CA GLY A 15 -7.14 -0.12 24.23
C GLY A 15 -5.71 -0.51 23.84
N SER A 16 -5.26 -1.70 24.24
CA SER A 16 -3.92 -2.21 23.90
C SER A 16 -3.73 -2.39 22.39
N SER A 17 -4.74 -2.95 21.69
CA SER A 17 -4.71 -3.13 20.24
C SER A 17 -4.66 -1.79 19.50
N GLY A 18 -5.44 -0.79 19.93
CA GLY A 18 -5.43 0.54 19.33
C GLY A 18 -4.11 1.28 19.52
N ALA A 19 -3.49 1.14 20.71
CA ALA A 19 -2.19 1.73 21.00
C ALA A 19 -1.08 1.10 20.14
N ILE A 20 -1.06 -0.23 20.00
CA ILE A 20 -0.08 -0.94 19.16
C ILE A 20 -0.23 -0.51 17.69
N LEU A 21 -1.46 -0.51 17.16
CA LEU A 21 -1.72 -0.11 15.78
C LEU A 21 -1.28 1.33 15.51
N SER A 22 -1.57 2.24 16.45
CA SER A 22 -1.18 3.65 16.36
C SER A 22 0.33 3.82 16.35
N GLN A 23 1.05 3.08 17.19
CA GLN A 23 2.52 3.10 17.21
C GLN A 23 3.12 2.62 15.88
N ILE A 24 2.59 1.55 15.31
CA ILE A 24 3.01 1.03 14.01
C ILE A 24 2.79 2.09 12.91
N MET A 25 1.63 2.74 12.88
CA MET A 25 1.35 3.81 11.91
C MET A 25 2.30 5.00 12.05
N CYS A 26 2.57 5.45 13.28
CA CYS A 26 3.49 6.57 13.54
C CYS A 26 4.92 6.26 13.08
N ASN A 27 5.41 5.05 13.35
CA ASN A 27 6.75 4.61 12.95
C ASN A 27 6.91 4.63 11.42
N PHE A 28 5.92 4.14 10.67
CA PHE A 28 5.98 4.09 9.21
C PHE A 28 5.84 5.45 8.51
N MET A 29 5.33 6.47 9.20
CA MET A 29 5.34 7.85 8.67
C MET A 29 6.65 8.60 8.93
N ASN A 30 7.60 7.99 9.66
CA ASN A 30 8.84 8.62 10.12
C ASN A 30 8.61 10.03 10.72
N ARG A 31 7.45 10.24 11.34
CA ARG A 31 7.04 11.53 11.91
C ARG A 31 7.16 11.45 13.42
N ASN A 32 8.22 12.05 13.96
CA ASN A 32 8.18 12.61 15.31
C ASN A 32 7.34 13.89 15.27
N LEU A 33 6.61 14.20 16.35
CA LEU A 33 5.72 15.37 16.54
C LEU A 33 6.36 16.76 16.29
N THR A 34 7.63 16.84 15.87
CA THR A 34 8.44 18.08 15.91
C THR A 34 9.08 18.49 14.58
N ILE A 35 8.92 17.80 13.46
CA ILE A 35 9.69 18.17 12.25
C ILE A 35 8.81 18.27 11.01
N ILE A 36 8.50 19.51 10.63
CA ILE A 36 8.12 19.90 9.28
C ILE A 36 9.42 20.46 8.66
N GLN A 37 10.22 19.61 8.03
CA GLN A 37 11.32 20.09 7.19
C GLN A 37 10.80 20.18 5.76
N ASP A 38 10.75 21.41 5.27
CA ASP A 38 10.40 21.75 3.89
C ASP A 38 11.63 21.43 3.02
N THR A 39 11.73 20.18 2.56
CA THR A 39 12.78 19.78 1.62
C THR A 39 12.50 20.43 0.26
N LYS A 40 13.41 21.30 -0.19
CA LYS A 40 13.38 21.84 -1.55
C LYS A 40 13.52 20.69 -2.55
N VAL A 41 12.53 20.56 -3.42
CA VAL A 41 12.57 19.60 -4.53
C VAL A 41 13.50 20.16 -5.59
N GLU A 42 14.69 19.57 -5.73
CA GLU A 42 15.62 19.85 -6.82
C GLU A 42 15.48 18.76 -7.90
N GLY A 43 15.11 19.15 -9.12
CA GLY A 43 14.97 18.23 -10.24
C GLY A 43 14.11 18.78 -11.39
N ILE A 44 14.33 18.29 -12.60
CA ILE A 44 13.47 18.52 -13.77
C ILE A 44 12.58 17.29 -13.92
N HIS A 45 11.27 17.48 -14.01
CA HIS A 45 10.35 16.37 -14.27
C HIS A 45 10.49 15.91 -15.72
N THR A 46 10.47 14.60 -15.95
CA THR A 46 10.45 14.02 -17.30
C THR A 46 9.04 13.52 -17.58
N GLU A 47 8.39 14.09 -18.59
CA GLU A 47 7.08 13.64 -19.06
C GLU A 47 7.26 12.60 -20.16
N ILE A 48 6.39 11.59 -20.17
CA ILE A 48 6.31 10.56 -21.21
C ILE A 48 4.88 10.47 -21.72
N ASN A 49 4.71 10.05 -22.96
CA ASN A 49 3.38 9.78 -23.52
C ASN A 49 2.90 8.36 -23.16
N ILE A 50 1.63 8.08 -23.48
CA ILE A 50 0.98 6.81 -23.17
C ILE A 50 1.63 5.67 -23.96
N GLU A 51 1.91 5.90 -25.23
CA GLU A 51 2.47 4.88 -26.14
C GLU A 51 3.84 4.40 -25.64
N TYR A 52 4.71 5.32 -25.22
CA TYR A 52 6.02 4.98 -24.68
C TYR A 52 5.91 4.26 -23.33
N ALA A 53 4.97 4.66 -22.45
CA ALA A 53 4.73 3.94 -21.20
C ALA A 53 4.29 2.49 -21.43
N VAL A 54 3.41 2.26 -22.41
CA VAL A 54 2.98 0.91 -22.80
C VAL A 54 4.14 0.10 -23.38
N GLU A 55 4.94 0.69 -24.25
CA GLU A 55 6.13 0.05 -24.82
C GLU A 55 7.12 -0.36 -23.71
N MET A 56 7.37 0.51 -22.74
CA MET A 56 8.21 0.20 -21.58
C MET A 56 7.66 -0.96 -20.75
N MET A 57 6.35 -1.00 -20.53
CA MET A 57 5.69 -2.07 -19.76
C MET A 57 5.79 -3.41 -20.49
N VAL A 58 5.44 -3.47 -21.78
CA VAL A 58 5.43 -4.72 -22.56
C VAL A 58 6.85 -5.29 -22.74
N ASN A 59 7.86 -4.42 -22.88
CA ASN A 59 9.26 -4.85 -23.01
C ASN A 59 9.93 -5.21 -21.67
N SER A 60 9.23 -5.04 -20.54
CA SER A 60 9.78 -5.34 -19.21
C SER A 60 9.63 -6.82 -18.86
N LYS A 61 10.64 -7.38 -18.17
CA LYS A 61 10.57 -8.77 -17.66
C LYS A 61 9.86 -8.89 -16.31
N SER A 62 9.93 -7.83 -15.51
CA SER A 62 9.34 -7.77 -14.17
C SER A 62 8.86 -6.35 -13.91
N ILE A 63 7.67 -6.22 -13.35
CA ILE A 63 7.05 -4.94 -12.99
C ILE A 63 6.63 -5.00 -11.52
N ILE A 64 6.94 -3.94 -10.79
CA ILE A 64 6.45 -3.71 -9.43
C ILE A 64 5.49 -2.53 -9.46
N ILE A 65 4.27 -2.75 -8.98
CA ILE A 65 3.23 -1.73 -8.89
C ILE A 65 3.12 -1.30 -7.43
N LEU A 66 3.26 0.00 -7.19
CA LEU A 66 3.11 0.62 -5.87
C LEU A 66 1.78 1.38 -5.82
N PRO A 67 0.69 0.77 -5.31
CA PRO A 67 -0.60 1.41 -5.29
C PRO A 67 -0.67 2.51 -4.23
N GLY A 68 -1.29 3.63 -4.59
CA GLY A 68 -1.59 4.75 -3.71
C GLY A 68 -3.09 4.96 -3.51
N TYR A 69 -3.45 6.02 -2.79
CA TYR A 69 -4.86 6.37 -2.51
C TYR A 69 -5.71 6.60 -3.77
N GLY A 70 -5.10 7.06 -4.86
CA GLY A 70 -5.79 7.37 -6.13
C GLY A 70 -5.91 6.18 -7.10
N LEU A 71 -5.63 4.95 -6.66
CA LEU A 71 -5.64 3.79 -7.54
C LEU A 71 -7.06 3.48 -8.07
N ALA A 72 -7.17 3.27 -9.38
CA ALA A 72 -8.35 2.66 -9.99
C ALA A 72 -8.23 1.13 -9.96
N GLN A 73 -8.83 0.49 -8.95
CA GLN A 73 -8.58 -0.93 -8.63
C GLN A 73 -8.93 -1.92 -9.76
N TYR A 74 -10.10 -1.80 -10.39
CA TYR A 74 -10.54 -2.74 -11.42
C TYR A 74 -9.74 -2.64 -12.74
N PRO A 75 -9.53 -1.43 -13.32
CA PRO A 75 -8.70 -1.33 -14.54
C PRO A 75 -7.26 -1.80 -14.34
N VAL A 76 -6.69 -1.57 -13.16
CA VAL A 76 -5.33 -2.04 -12.84
C VAL A 76 -5.29 -3.56 -12.74
N ALA A 77 -6.32 -4.20 -12.17
CA ALA A 77 -6.39 -5.66 -12.13
C ALA A 77 -6.44 -6.27 -13.55
N ASP A 78 -7.26 -5.71 -14.45
CA ASP A 78 -7.34 -6.16 -15.84
C ASP A 78 -6.02 -5.96 -16.61
N MET A 79 -5.36 -4.81 -16.38
CA MET A 79 -4.04 -4.54 -16.93
C MET A 79 -3.00 -5.54 -16.43
N CYS A 80 -3.00 -5.84 -15.13
CA CYS A 80 -2.06 -6.81 -14.53
C CYS A 80 -2.27 -8.20 -15.13
N LYS A 81 -3.52 -8.63 -15.29
CA LYS A 81 -3.84 -9.91 -15.92
C LYS A 81 -3.27 -9.99 -17.34
N THR A 82 -3.45 -8.94 -18.13
CA THR A 82 -2.92 -8.85 -19.50
C THR A 82 -1.39 -8.98 -19.53
N LEU A 83 -0.69 -8.32 -18.60
CA LEU A 83 0.77 -8.39 -18.49
C LEU A 83 1.25 -9.78 -18.03
N ILE A 84 0.55 -10.40 -17.08
CA ILE A 84 0.86 -11.77 -16.60
C ILE A 84 0.64 -12.79 -17.73
N ASP A 85 -0.42 -12.65 -18.52
CA ASP A 85 -0.70 -13.51 -19.68
C ASP A 85 0.40 -13.40 -20.77
N GLN A 86 1.09 -12.26 -20.84
CA GLN A 86 2.26 -12.05 -21.70
C GLN A 86 3.57 -12.61 -21.10
N GLY A 87 3.51 -13.24 -19.93
CA GLY A 87 4.66 -13.82 -19.23
C GLY A 87 5.49 -12.83 -18.42
N ILE A 88 4.98 -11.62 -18.17
CA ILE A 88 5.67 -10.59 -17.39
C ILE A 88 5.41 -10.84 -15.89
N LYS A 89 6.47 -10.82 -15.08
CA LYS A 89 6.34 -10.99 -13.63
C LYS A 89 5.82 -9.70 -12.98
N VAL A 90 4.53 -9.66 -12.66
CA VAL A 90 3.89 -8.51 -11.97
C VAL A 90 3.78 -8.78 -10.47
N ARG A 91 4.17 -7.79 -9.66
CA ARG A 91 4.06 -7.84 -8.19
C ARG A 91 3.56 -6.50 -7.64
N PHE A 92 2.82 -6.53 -6.54
CA PHE A 92 2.38 -5.35 -5.82
C PHE A 92 3.24 -5.14 -4.57
N GLY A 93 3.75 -3.92 -4.41
CA GLY A 93 4.44 -3.49 -3.19
C GLY A 93 3.54 -2.56 -2.39
N ILE A 94 3.06 -3.04 -1.25
CA ILE A 94 2.19 -2.27 -0.36
C ILE A 94 3.06 -1.58 0.69
N HIS A 95 3.04 -0.24 0.67
CA HIS A 95 3.54 0.54 1.79
C HIS A 95 2.72 0.20 3.06
N PRO A 96 3.19 0.45 4.29
CA PRO A 96 2.39 0.12 5.48
C PRO A 96 1.26 1.12 5.81
N VAL A 97 1.39 2.38 5.37
CA VAL A 97 0.36 3.44 5.52
C VAL A 97 -0.29 3.98 4.21
N PRO A 98 -0.55 3.18 3.16
CA PRO A 98 -1.12 3.67 1.93
C PRO A 98 -2.65 3.66 2.05
N GLY A 99 -3.26 4.78 1.70
CA GLY A 99 -4.71 4.96 1.80
C GLY A 99 -5.13 5.76 3.03
N ARG A 100 -6.34 5.49 3.55
CA ARG A 100 -6.94 6.23 4.68
C ARG A 100 -7.19 5.36 5.92
N MET A 101 -7.02 4.05 5.80
CA MET A 101 -7.18 3.09 6.90
C MET A 101 -6.09 2.01 6.81
N PRO A 102 -5.52 1.54 7.93
CA PRO A 102 -4.57 0.43 7.94
C PRO A 102 -5.11 -0.80 7.20
N GLY A 103 -4.32 -1.34 6.28
CA GLY A 103 -4.68 -2.53 5.50
C GLY A 103 -5.78 -2.31 4.44
N GLN A 104 -6.25 -1.07 4.21
CA GLN A 104 -7.32 -0.78 3.26
C GLN A 104 -7.00 -1.28 1.85
N LEU A 105 -5.79 -1.03 1.35
CA LEU A 105 -5.42 -1.42 -0.01
C LEU A 105 -5.36 -2.94 -0.20
N ASN A 106 -4.99 -3.70 0.82
CA ASN A 106 -5.01 -5.17 0.74
C ASN A 106 -6.43 -5.68 0.48
N VAL A 107 -7.44 -5.04 1.09
CA VAL A 107 -8.84 -5.38 0.88
C VAL A 107 -9.30 -4.97 -0.53
N LEU A 108 -8.94 -3.75 -0.98
CA LEU A 108 -9.34 -3.25 -2.29
C LEU A 108 -8.74 -4.07 -3.45
N LEU A 109 -7.49 -4.50 -3.32
CA LEU A 109 -6.85 -5.35 -4.33
C LEU A 109 -7.48 -6.75 -4.35
N ALA A 110 -7.81 -7.30 -3.19
CA ALA A 110 -8.52 -8.58 -3.10
C ALA A 110 -9.94 -8.49 -3.67
N GLU A 111 -10.66 -7.38 -3.45
CA GLU A 111 -11.97 -7.10 -4.07
C GLU A 111 -11.85 -7.03 -5.60
N ALA A 112 -10.77 -6.43 -6.12
CA ALA A 112 -10.48 -6.39 -7.54
C ALA A 112 -10.00 -7.73 -8.13
N GLY A 113 -9.92 -8.79 -7.32
CA GLY A 113 -9.55 -10.13 -7.76
C GLY A 113 -8.05 -10.37 -7.91
N ILE A 114 -7.21 -9.51 -7.34
CA ILE A 114 -5.75 -9.67 -7.36
C ILE A 114 -5.35 -10.74 -6.33
N PRO A 115 -4.65 -11.81 -6.76
CA PRO A 115 -4.18 -12.86 -5.85
C PRO A 115 -3.21 -12.33 -4.77
N TYR A 116 -3.34 -12.83 -3.54
CA TYR A 116 -2.50 -12.40 -2.42
C TYR A 116 -1.02 -12.82 -2.55
N ASP A 117 -0.71 -13.86 -3.32
CA ASP A 117 0.65 -14.36 -3.55
C ASP A 117 1.53 -13.39 -4.35
N ILE A 118 0.92 -12.46 -5.09
CA ILE A 118 1.63 -11.40 -5.82
C ILE A 118 1.60 -10.06 -5.08
N VAL A 119 1.06 -10.02 -3.86
CA VAL A 119 0.94 -8.81 -3.03
C VAL A 119 1.89 -8.92 -1.84
N PHE A 120 2.88 -8.05 -1.80
CA PHE A 120 3.96 -8.07 -0.80
C PHE A 120 3.93 -6.79 0.05
N GLN A 121 4.28 -6.93 1.33
CA GLN A 121 4.59 -5.77 2.15
C GLN A 121 5.94 -5.16 1.74
N MET A 122 6.18 -3.90 2.12
CA MET A 122 7.41 -3.17 1.80
C MET A 122 8.70 -3.92 2.17
N GLU A 123 8.69 -4.70 3.25
CA GLU A 123 9.85 -5.45 3.74
C GLU A 123 10.07 -6.77 2.98
N GLU A 124 9.03 -7.28 2.31
CA GLU A 124 9.02 -8.57 1.63
C GLU A 124 9.31 -8.42 0.13
N ILE A 125 9.16 -7.21 -0.42
CA ILE A 125 9.32 -6.96 -1.84
C ILE A 125 10.79 -6.64 -2.19
N GLN A 126 11.42 -7.57 -2.92
CA GLN A 126 12.78 -7.44 -3.48
C GLN A 126 12.78 -7.47 -5.02
#